data_AF-A0A7R9UZ61-F1
#
_entry.id   AF-A0A7R9UZ61-F1
#
_cell.length_a   1.000
_cell.length_b   1.000
_cell.length_c   1.000
_cell.angle_alpha   90.00
_cell.angle_beta   90.00
_cell.angle_gamma   90.00
#
_symmetry.space_group_name_H-M   'P 1'
#
loop_
_entity.id
_entity.type
_entity.pdbx_description
1 polymer ?
#
loop_
_entity_poly.entity_id
_entity_poly.type
_entity_poly.pdbx_seq_one_letter_code
_entity_poly.pdbx_strand_id
1 'polypeptide(L)'
;RTLAHLAGALADTMAAAAERGDATGAPTDAYAASELSGAFNALLPLLSARALAVPKVCTAFYDSLGALLELSRAPGAPPLSAPLARAARHSLRHGWRHGSADISRVSLEATFALAAHAAAHGALEAVRALVRAAQRELLLDLAHAQIHPESAGAAAANALLSLIVAQPDDWATLVDGVVARAAEPNALQALLVQLTTANGVRRSLDRPNRARFRTNLVHFLVPVRQRPQHLAAIAAHIGTEENPG
;
A
#
# COMPACT_ATOMS: atom_id res chain seq x y z
N ARG A 1 -25.81 -9.41 10.64
CA ARG A 1 -26.85 -8.83 9.76
C ARG A 1 -26.45 -7.44 9.23
N THR A 2 -25.96 -6.52 10.08
CA THR A 2 -25.54 -5.15 9.69
C THR A 2 -24.35 -5.08 8.72
N LEU A 3 -23.31 -5.90 8.88
CA LEU A 3 -22.12 -5.88 8.00
C LEU A 3 -22.37 -6.45 6.59
N ALA A 4 -23.24 -7.44 6.46
CA ALA A 4 -23.63 -7.98 5.15
C ALA A 4 -24.50 -6.98 4.37
N HIS A 5 -25.37 -6.24 5.07
CA HIS A 5 -26.11 -5.12 4.50
C HIS A 5 -25.19 -3.96 4.10
N LEU A 6 -24.14 -3.67 4.87
CA LEU A 6 -23.14 -2.65 4.49
C LEU A 6 -22.35 -3.05 3.25
N ALA A 7 -21.91 -4.30 3.14
CA ALA A 7 -21.22 -4.80 1.94
C ALA A 7 -22.14 -4.80 0.72
N GLY A 8 -23.39 -5.24 0.89
CA GLY A 8 -24.43 -5.15 -0.13
C GLY A 8 -24.66 -3.71 -0.55
N ALA A 9 -24.88 -2.80 0.41
CA ALA A 9 -25.06 -1.38 0.13
C ALA A 9 -23.84 -0.76 -0.55
N LEU A 10 -22.61 -1.15 -0.21
CA LEU A 10 -21.39 -0.65 -0.87
C LEU A 10 -21.36 -1.10 -2.34
N ALA A 11 -21.60 -2.40 -2.59
CA ALA A 11 -21.68 -2.97 -3.93
C ALA A 11 -22.83 -2.37 -4.74
N ASP A 12 -23.99 -2.17 -4.13
CA ASP A 12 -25.19 -1.60 -4.74
C ASP A 12 -25.01 -0.10 -5.01
N THR A 13 -24.33 0.64 -4.13
CA THR A 13 -24.03 2.07 -4.33
C THR A 13 -23.01 2.25 -5.44
N MET A 14 -22.00 1.37 -5.53
CA MET A 14 -21.04 1.33 -6.63
C MET A 14 -21.67 0.91 -7.95
N ALA A 15 -22.54 -0.12 -7.95
CA ALA A 15 -23.27 -0.57 -9.12
C ALA A 15 -24.25 0.52 -9.60
N ALA A 16 -24.99 1.15 -8.70
CA ALA A 16 -25.87 2.27 -9.02
C ALA A 16 -25.11 3.52 -9.46
N ALA A 17 -23.86 3.73 -9.02
CA ALA A 17 -23.01 4.81 -9.52
C ALA A 17 -22.50 4.49 -10.95
N ALA A 18 -22.18 3.22 -11.23
CA ALA A 18 -21.82 2.75 -12.57
C ALA A 18 -23.01 2.85 -13.56
N GLU A 19 -24.21 2.47 -13.13
CA GLU A 19 -25.43 2.52 -13.96
C GLU A 19 -25.94 3.96 -14.19
N ARG A 20 -25.82 4.85 -13.19
CA ARG A 20 -26.16 6.29 -13.36
C ARG A 20 -25.23 7.00 -14.34
N GLY A 21 -24.02 6.47 -14.56
CA GLY A 21 -23.10 6.98 -15.55
C GLY A 21 -23.56 6.80 -17.00
N ASP A 22 -24.47 5.86 -17.26
CA ASP A 22 -24.93 5.54 -18.61
C ASP A 22 -26.16 6.38 -19.02
N ALA A 23 -26.92 6.89 -18.05
CA ALA A 23 -28.22 7.54 -18.29
C ALA A 23 -28.17 9.08 -18.37
N THR A 24 -27.21 9.72 -17.71
CA THR A 24 -27.00 11.17 -17.76
C THR A 24 -25.67 11.42 -18.44
N GLY A 25 -25.71 11.85 -19.71
CA GLY A 25 -24.56 11.99 -20.62
C GLY A 25 -23.20 12.06 -19.92
N ALA A 26 -22.40 11.01 -20.12
CA ALA A 26 -21.05 10.77 -19.59
C ALA A 26 -20.75 11.47 -18.25
N PRO A 27 -20.79 10.79 -17.10
CA PRO A 27 -20.16 11.33 -15.91
C PRO A 27 -18.71 11.57 -16.29
N THR A 28 -18.29 12.83 -16.25
CA THR A 28 -16.86 13.09 -16.31
C THR A 28 -16.24 12.32 -15.14
N ASP A 29 -15.11 11.67 -15.36
CA ASP A 29 -14.42 10.89 -14.31
C ASP A 29 -14.25 11.71 -13.02
N ALA A 30 -14.20 13.05 -13.11
CA ALA A 30 -14.24 13.99 -12.00
C ALA A 30 -15.53 13.93 -11.15
N TYR A 31 -16.71 13.84 -11.77
CA TYR A 31 -17.99 13.67 -11.06
C TYR A 31 -18.04 12.31 -10.36
N ALA A 32 -17.64 11.24 -11.05
CA ALA A 32 -17.58 9.89 -10.48
C ALA A 32 -16.60 9.82 -9.29
N ALA A 33 -15.44 10.47 -9.40
CA ALA A 33 -14.47 10.59 -8.30
C ALA A 33 -15.07 11.30 -7.07
N SER A 34 -15.87 12.35 -7.31
CA SER A 34 -16.53 13.13 -6.25
C SER A 34 -17.58 12.31 -5.51
N GLU A 35 -18.46 11.62 -6.24
CA GLU A 35 -19.50 10.74 -5.66
C GLU A 35 -18.87 9.59 -4.87
N LEU A 36 -17.86 8.93 -5.44
CA LEU A 36 -17.18 7.82 -4.78
C LEU A 36 -16.42 8.29 -3.54
N SER A 37 -15.76 9.45 -3.59
CA SER A 37 -15.14 10.08 -2.41
C SER A 37 -16.17 10.37 -1.32
N GLY A 38 -17.36 10.87 -1.69
CA GLY A 38 -18.48 11.11 -0.77
C GLY A 38 -18.95 9.82 -0.10
N ALA A 39 -19.15 8.76 -0.90
CA ALA A 39 -19.54 7.44 -0.39
C ALA A 39 -18.49 6.90 0.59
N PHE A 40 -17.20 6.97 0.24
CA PHE A 40 -16.12 6.56 1.13
C PHE A 40 -16.14 7.33 2.45
N ASN A 41 -16.23 8.66 2.42
CA ASN A 41 -16.27 9.47 3.64
C ASN A 41 -17.46 9.13 4.53
N ALA A 42 -18.62 8.78 3.96
CA ALA A 42 -19.79 8.32 4.72
C ALA A 42 -19.59 6.91 5.32
N LEU A 43 -18.82 6.05 4.66
CA LEU A 43 -18.53 4.68 5.09
C LEU A 43 -17.39 4.59 6.12
N LEU A 44 -16.45 5.54 6.11
CA LEU A 44 -15.29 5.55 7.01
C LEU A 44 -15.64 5.33 8.49
N PRO A 45 -16.65 5.99 9.09
CA PRO A 45 -17.03 5.77 10.48
C PRO A 45 -17.54 4.35 10.78
N LEU A 46 -18.00 3.63 9.75
CA LEU A 46 -18.56 2.28 9.85
C LEU A 46 -17.50 1.19 9.61
N LEU A 47 -16.37 1.56 9.00
CA LEU A 47 -15.24 0.68 8.76
C LEU A 47 -14.44 0.48 10.04
N SER A 48 -14.79 -0.57 10.77
CA SER A 48 -14.00 -1.05 11.92
C SER A 48 -13.07 -2.19 11.52
N ALA A 49 -12.03 -2.44 12.33
CA ALA A 49 -11.19 -3.64 12.19
C ALA A 49 -12.03 -4.93 12.14
N ARG A 50 -13.15 -4.97 12.89
CA ARG A 50 -14.11 -6.08 12.88
C ARG A 50 -14.89 -6.19 11.56
N ALA A 51 -15.18 -5.07 10.89
CA ALA A 51 -15.80 -5.08 9.57
C ALA A 51 -14.84 -5.62 8.50
N LEU A 52 -13.59 -5.17 8.53
CA LEU A 52 -12.53 -5.60 7.61
C LEU A 52 -12.06 -7.04 7.86
N ALA A 53 -12.36 -7.63 9.02
CA ALA A 53 -12.14 -9.05 9.28
C ALA A 53 -13.03 -9.98 8.42
N VAL A 54 -14.07 -9.44 7.77
CA VAL A 54 -14.91 -10.19 6.82
C VAL A 54 -14.25 -10.12 5.43
N PRO A 55 -13.77 -11.24 4.84
CA PRO A 55 -13.01 -11.20 3.59
C PRO A 55 -13.73 -10.48 2.44
N LYS A 56 -15.03 -10.69 2.26
CA LYS A 56 -15.83 -10.02 1.22
C LYS A 56 -15.90 -8.49 1.40
N VAL A 57 -16.02 -8.01 2.64
CA VAL A 57 -16.03 -6.56 2.95
C VAL A 57 -14.66 -5.97 2.67
N CYS A 58 -13.61 -6.68 3.07
CA CYS A 58 -12.21 -6.31 2.86
C CYS A 58 -11.87 -6.16 1.37
N THR A 59 -12.20 -7.18 0.57
CA THR A 59 -12.01 -7.15 -0.89
C THR A 59 -12.80 -6.02 -1.53
N ALA A 60 -14.11 -5.91 -1.24
CA ALA A 60 -14.94 -4.83 -1.79
C ALA A 60 -14.36 -3.45 -1.45
N PHE A 61 -13.97 -3.22 -0.19
CA PHE A 61 -13.37 -1.95 0.24
C PHE A 61 -12.10 -1.59 -0.57
N TYR A 62 -11.18 -2.54 -0.78
CA TYR A 62 -9.95 -2.24 -1.53
C TYR A 62 -10.18 -2.12 -3.02
N ASP A 63 -11.12 -2.86 -3.61
CA ASP A 63 -11.51 -2.70 -5.01
C ASP A 63 -12.11 -1.31 -5.24
N SER A 64 -13.01 -0.87 -4.36
CA SER A 64 -13.56 0.49 -4.37
C SER A 64 -12.47 1.55 -4.21
N LEU A 65 -11.46 1.30 -3.36
CA LEU A 65 -10.39 2.25 -3.10
C LEU A 65 -9.49 2.37 -4.33
N GLY A 66 -9.21 1.25 -5.00
CA GLY A 66 -8.52 1.22 -6.29
C GLY A 66 -9.25 2.08 -7.32
N ALA A 67 -10.55 1.85 -7.51
CA ALA A 67 -11.37 2.62 -8.45
C ALA A 67 -11.39 4.12 -8.12
N LEU A 68 -11.48 4.49 -6.83
CA LEU A 68 -11.44 5.89 -6.43
C LEU A 68 -10.11 6.55 -6.80
N LEU A 69 -8.99 5.87 -6.59
CA LEU A 69 -7.68 6.41 -6.91
C LEU A 69 -7.47 6.60 -8.42
N GLU A 70 -8.09 5.75 -9.24
CA GLU A 70 -8.10 5.91 -10.70
C GLU A 70 -8.90 7.15 -11.10
N LEU A 71 -10.12 7.29 -10.57
CA LEU A 71 -11.02 8.41 -10.88
C LEU A 71 -10.52 9.77 -10.36
N SER A 72 -9.90 9.81 -9.18
CA SER A 72 -9.37 11.04 -8.56
C SER A 72 -8.28 11.75 -9.36
N ARG A 73 -7.85 11.19 -10.48
CA ARG A 73 -6.81 11.76 -11.36
C ARG A 73 -7.38 12.52 -12.55
N ALA A 74 -8.67 12.38 -12.80
CA ALA A 74 -9.30 13.05 -13.93
C ALA A 74 -9.15 14.56 -13.79
N PRO A 75 -8.99 15.30 -14.91
CA PRO A 75 -8.97 16.76 -14.86
C PRO A 75 -10.22 17.29 -14.15
N GLY A 76 -10.02 18.04 -13.07
CA GLY A 76 -11.11 18.58 -12.24
C GLY A 76 -11.63 17.63 -11.14
N ALA A 77 -11.08 16.42 -10.99
CA ALA A 77 -11.41 15.54 -9.88
C ALA A 77 -10.88 16.11 -8.56
N PRO A 78 -11.65 15.99 -7.46
CA PRO A 78 -11.17 16.41 -6.15
C PRO A 78 -9.99 15.54 -5.68
N PRO A 79 -9.00 16.12 -4.99
CA PRO A 79 -7.93 15.33 -4.39
C PRO A 79 -8.49 14.40 -3.31
N LEU A 80 -7.82 13.28 -3.06
CA LEU A 80 -8.16 12.39 -1.96
C LEU A 80 -8.09 13.16 -0.63
N SER A 81 -9.17 13.09 0.16
CA SER A 81 -9.21 13.77 1.47
C SER A 81 -8.17 13.17 2.42
N ALA A 82 -7.57 14.00 3.28
CA ALA A 82 -6.60 13.51 4.28
C ALA A 82 -7.17 12.42 5.23
N PRO A 83 -8.43 12.50 5.70
CA PRO A 83 -9.04 11.40 6.46
C PRO A 83 -9.11 10.09 5.68
N LEU A 84 -9.46 10.15 4.40
CA LEU A 84 -9.57 8.96 3.56
C LEU A 84 -8.19 8.36 3.25
N ALA A 85 -7.19 9.19 2.98
CA ALA A 85 -5.81 8.74 2.83
C ALA A 85 -5.30 8.01 4.09
N ARG A 86 -5.57 8.57 5.29
CA ARG A 86 -5.20 7.93 6.56
C ARG A 86 -5.93 6.61 6.78
N ALA A 87 -7.23 6.56 6.49
CA ALA A 87 -8.01 5.34 6.64
C ALA A 87 -7.59 4.26 5.64
N ALA A 88 -7.29 4.62 4.40
CA ALA A 88 -6.72 3.74 3.39
C ALA A 88 -5.39 3.15 3.87
N ARG A 89 -4.46 3.99 4.35
CA ARG A 89 -3.18 3.57 4.94
C ARG A 89 -3.40 2.57 6.09
N HIS A 90 -4.20 2.95 7.08
CA HIS A 90 -4.46 2.13 8.25
C HIS A 90 -5.09 0.78 7.88
N SER A 91 -6.05 0.81 6.95
CA SER A 91 -6.71 -0.39 6.47
C SER A 91 -5.71 -1.30 5.77
N LEU A 92 -4.92 -0.80 4.81
CA LEU A 92 -3.88 -1.58 4.12
C LEU A 92 -2.94 -2.26 5.11
N ARG A 93 -2.38 -1.49 6.04
CA ARG A 93 -1.45 -2.04 7.04
C ARG A 93 -2.09 -3.07 7.97
N HIS A 94 -3.32 -2.82 8.42
CA HIS A 94 -4.08 -3.80 9.19
C HIS A 94 -4.28 -5.10 8.38
N GLY A 95 -4.63 -4.96 7.10
CA GLY A 95 -4.81 -6.06 6.17
C GLY A 95 -3.53 -6.89 5.98
N TRP A 96 -2.38 -6.25 5.76
CA TRP A 96 -1.10 -6.95 5.60
C TRP A 96 -0.76 -7.85 6.80
N ARG A 97 -1.06 -7.37 8.01
CA ARG A 97 -0.82 -8.05 9.29
C ARG A 97 -1.94 -9.00 9.70
N HIS A 98 -2.98 -9.14 8.89
CA HIS A 98 -4.13 -9.94 9.25
C HIS A 98 -3.75 -11.43 9.36
N GLY A 99 -4.31 -12.14 10.35
CA GLY A 99 -4.02 -13.55 10.58
C GLY A 99 -4.57 -14.51 9.51
N SER A 100 -5.29 -14.01 8.51
CA SER A 100 -5.78 -14.78 7.36
C SER A 100 -4.89 -14.49 6.16
N ALA A 101 -4.34 -15.56 5.57
CA ALA A 101 -3.53 -15.50 4.35
C ALA A 101 -4.23 -14.76 3.21
N ASP A 102 -5.52 -15.05 3.00
CA ASP A 102 -6.32 -14.44 1.94
C ASP A 102 -6.46 -12.93 2.10
N ILE A 103 -6.83 -12.48 3.30
CA ILE A 103 -6.96 -11.04 3.57
C ILE A 103 -5.60 -10.35 3.42
N SER A 104 -4.53 -10.93 3.99
CA SER A 104 -3.18 -10.39 3.86
C SER A 104 -2.74 -10.29 2.40
N ARG A 105 -3.00 -11.33 1.60
CA ARG A 105 -2.69 -11.37 0.16
C ARG A 105 -3.46 -10.29 -0.60
N VAL A 106 -4.77 -10.20 -0.41
CA VAL A 106 -5.63 -9.19 -1.08
C VAL A 106 -5.16 -7.77 -0.75
N SER A 107 -4.85 -7.48 0.51
CA SER A 107 -4.36 -6.16 0.92
C SER A 107 -3.00 -5.82 0.30
N LEU A 108 -2.11 -6.81 0.15
CA LEU A 108 -0.81 -6.62 -0.52
C LEU A 108 -0.96 -6.46 -2.04
N GLU A 109 -1.90 -7.19 -2.66
CA GLU A 109 -2.25 -7.04 -4.08
C GLU A 109 -2.86 -5.66 -4.36
N ALA A 110 -3.73 -5.17 -3.48
CA ALA A 110 -4.27 -3.81 -3.54
C ALA A 110 -3.16 -2.76 -3.41
N THR A 111 -2.19 -2.99 -2.52
CA THR A 111 -1.00 -2.13 -2.38
C THR A 111 -0.17 -2.11 -3.65
N PHE A 112 0.03 -3.28 -4.26
CA PHE A 112 0.72 -3.39 -5.55
C PHE A 112 0.00 -2.61 -6.64
N ALA A 113 -1.32 -2.81 -6.79
CA ALA A 113 -2.12 -2.12 -7.80
C ALA A 113 -2.04 -0.60 -7.64
N LEU A 114 -2.20 -0.11 -6.42
CA LEU A 114 -2.11 1.31 -6.07
C LEU A 114 -0.75 1.91 -6.46
N ALA A 115 0.33 1.25 -6.07
CA ALA A 115 1.68 1.75 -6.32
C ALA A 115 2.10 1.60 -7.79
N ALA A 116 1.74 0.50 -8.45
CA ALA A 116 1.97 0.30 -9.88
C ALA A 116 1.25 1.37 -10.71
N HIS A 117 0.02 1.68 -10.34
CA HIS A 117 -0.75 2.75 -10.96
C HIS A 117 -0.09 4.12 -10.76
N ALA A 118 0.34 4.43 -9.53
CA ALA A 118 1.08 5.66 -9.21
C ALA A 118 2.41 5.78 -9.99
N ALA A 119 3.13 4.67 -10.18
CA ALA A 119 4.36 4.63 -10.96
C ALA A 119 4.13 4.90 -12.45
N ALA A 120 3.10 4.30 -13.04
CA ALA A 120 2.84 4.38 -14.48
C ALA A 120 2.34 5.75 -14.93
N HIS A 121 1.59 6.45 -14.08
CA HIS A 121 0.87 7.65 -14.49
C HIS A 121 1.22 8.88 -13.61
N GLY A 122 2.11 8.74 -12.63
CA GLY A 122 2.36 9.76 -11.60
C GLY A 122 1.25 9.78 -10.55
N ALA A 123 1.42 10.54 -9.46
CA ALA A 123 0.46 10.60 -8.36
C ALA A 123 0.18 12.03 -7.89
N LEU A 124 -1.06 12.29 -7.45
CA LEU A 124 -1.40 13.46 -6.65
C LEU A 124 -0.69 13.39 -5.29
N GLU A 125 -0.49 14.54 -4.64
CA GLU A 125 0.27 14.61 -3.39
C GLU A 125 -0.28 13.69 -2.29
N ALA A 126 -1.60 13.61 -2.13
CA ALA A 126 -2.21 12.71 -1.15
C ALA A 126 -1.88 11.22 -1.42
N VAL A 127 -1.80 10.83 -2.70
CA VAL A 127 -1.44 9.46 -3.11
C VAL A 127 0.07 9.23 -2.93
N ARG A 128 0.91 10.25 -3.21
CA ARG A 128 2.35 10.19 -2.92
C ARG A 128 2.62 10.01 -1.43
N ALA A 129 1.93 10.75 -0.58
CA ALA A 129 2.02 10.61 0.87
C ALA A 129 1.60 9.19 1.33
N LEU A 130 0.51 8.64 0.76
CA LEU A 130 0.05 7.28 1.03
C LEU A 130 1.10 6.23 0.61
N VAL A 131 1.63 6.32 -0.62
CA VAL A 131 2.66 5.40 -1.14
C VAL A 131 3.93 5.47 -0.28
N ARG A 132 4.35 6.67 0.13
CA ARG A 132 5.56 6.88 0.95
C ARG A 132 5.41 6.27 2.33
N ALA A 133 4.26 6.50 2.97
CA ALA A 133 3.94 5.87 4.23
C ALA A 133 3.89 4.34 4.11
N ALA A 134 3.22 3.82 3.09
CA ALA A 134 3.11 2.39 2.85
C ALA A 134 4.47 1.72 2.59
N GLN A 135 5.39 2.40 1.89
CA GLN A 135 6.76 1.93 1.66
C GLN A 135 7.51 1.70 2.97
N ARG A 136 7.45 2.68 3.88
CA ARG A 136 8.10 2.62 5.20
C ARG A 136 7.48 1.51 6.06
N GLU A 137 6.15 1.54 6.19
CA GLU A 137 5.42 0.58 7.03
C GLU A 137 5.59 -0.86 6.54
N LEU A 138 5.54 -1.11 5.24
CA LEU A 138 5.71 -2.46 4.70
C LEU A 138 7.14 -2.96 4.90
N LEU A 139 8.16 -2.11 4.73
CA LEU A 139 9.54 -2.48 5.03
C LEU A 139 9.70 -2.87 6.50
N LEU A 140 9.14 -2.07 7.42
CA LEU A 140 9.17 -2.34 8.86
C LEU A 140 8.46 -3.64 9.20
N ASP A 141 7.27 -3.85 8.66
CA ASP A 141 6.43 -5.02 8.94
C ASP A 141 7.06 -6.31 8.39
N LEU A 142 7.69 -6.23 7.22
CA LEU A 142 8.51 -7.31 6.68
C LEU A 142 9.73 -7.57 7.56
N ALA A 143 10.45 -6.53 7.99
CA ALA A 143 11.61 -6.67 8.87
C ALA A 143 11.22 -7.38 10.19
N HIS A 144 10.10 -7.01 10.81
CA HIS A 144 9.58 -7.62 12.04
C HIS A 144 8.80 -8.93 11.86
N ALA A 145 8.71 -9.47 10.63
CA ALA A 145 7.93 -10.67 10.33
C ALA A 145 6.45 -10.58 10.76
N GLN A 146 5.85 -9.39 10.62
CA GLN A 146 4.45 -9.11 10.97
C GLN A 146 3.45 -9.46 9.85
N ILE A 147 3.96 -9.80 8.67
CA ILE A 147 3.15 -10.22 7.52
C ILE A 147 2.87 -11.71 7.62
N HIS A 148 1.64 -12.13 7.26
CA HIS A 148 1.28 -13.55 7.23
C HIS A 148 2.31 -14.37 6.41
N PRO A 149 2.83 -15.51 6.92
CA PRO A 149 3.93 -16.24 6.28
C PRO A 149 3.69 -16.60 4.81
N GLU A 150 2.47 -17.01 4.47
CA GLU A 150 2.10 -17.36 3.09
C GLU A 150 2.07 -16.16 2.14
N SER A 151 1.85 -14.96 2.68
CA SER A 151 1.71 -13.71 1.91
C SER A 151 3.03 -12.91 1.88
N ALA A 152 3.93 -13.18 2.83
CA ALA A 152 5.24 -12.52 2.95
C ALA A 152 6.22 -12.81 1.79
N GLY A 153 5.92 -13.82 0.97
CA GLY A 153 6.70 -14.16 -0.22
C GLY A 153 6.38 -13.26 -1.42
N ALA A 154 5.59 -13.77 -2.36
CA ALA A 154 5.35 -13.11 -3.64
C ALA A 154 4.55 -11.81 -3.52
N ALA A 155 3.46 -11.81 -2.76
CA ALA A 155 2.57 -10.65 -2.67
C ALA A 155 3.29 -9.46 -2.02
N ALA A 156 3.98 -9.68 -0.89
CA ALA A 156 4.71 -8.61 -0.22
C ALA A 156 5.92 -8.10 -1.03
N ALA A 157 6.64 -8.99 -1.72
CA ALA A 157 7.73 -8.58 -2.61
C ALA A 157 7.23 -7.70 -3.77
N ASN A 158 6.11 -8.08 -4.40
CA ASN A 158 5.52 -7.29 -5.47
C ASN A 158 5.09 -5.91 -4.96
N ALA A 159 4.40 -5.87 -3.82
CA ALA A 159 3.96 -4.63 -3.19
C ALA A 159 5.15 -3.71 -2.88
N LEU A 160 6.18 -4.20 -2.19
CA LEU A 160 7.36 -3.40 -1.86
C LEU A 160 8.08 -2.88 -3.12
N LEU A 161 8.29 -3.73 -4.13
CA LEU A 161 8.92 -3.28 -5.38
C LEU A 161 8.10 -2.18 -6.05
N SER A 162 6.78 -2.34 -6.12
CA SER A 162 5.92 -1.32 -6.73
C SER A 162 5.96 0.02 -5.99
N LEU A 163 6.05 0.01 -4.66
CA LEU A 163 6.22 1.21 -3.85
C LEU A 163 7.57 1.89 -4.12
N ILE A 164 8.65 1.11 -4.26
CA ILE A 164 9.99 1.62 -4.62
C ILE A 164 10.00 2.21 -6.02
N VAL A 165 9.38 1.54 -7.00
CA VAL A 165 9.31 2.03 -8.39
C VAL A 165 8.46 3.30 -8.49
N ALA A 166 7.39 3.41 -7.69
CA ALA A 166 6.53 4.59 -7.67
C ALA A 166 7.23 5.85 -7.11
N GLN A 167 8.08 5.68 -6.08
CA GLN A 167 8.82 6.78 -5.45
C GLN A 167 10.26 6.37 -5.14
N PRO A 168 11.16 6.39 -6.14
CA PRO A 168 12.54 5.95 -5.97
C PRO A 168 13.39 6.91 -5.14
N ASP A 169 13.11 8.21 -5.18
CA ASP A 169 13.85 9.21 -4.41
C ASP A 169 13.51 9.14 -2.91
N ASP A 170 12.25 8.82 -2.59
CA ASP A 170 11.83 8.51 -1.22
C ASP A 170 12.49 7.24 -0.69
N TRP A 171 12.63 6.21 -1.53
CA TRP A 171 13.36 5.02 -1.16
C TRP A 171 14.83 5.34 -0.83
N ALA A 172 15.50 6.16 -1.64
CA ALA A 172 16.87 6.57 -1.37
C ALA A 172 16.99 7.34 -0.05
N THR A 173 16.09 8.30 0.17
CA THR A 173 16.02 9.08 1.43
C THR A 173 15.77 8.18 2.65
N LEU A 174 14.87 7.19 2.51
CA LEU A 174 14.60 6.19 3.55
C LEU A 174 15.85 5.35 3.86
N VAL A 175 16.55 4.88 2.83
CA VAL A 175 17.79 4.10 2.99
C VAL A 175 18.84 4.92 3.73
N ASP A 176 19.08 6.16 3.32
CA ASP A 176 20.05 7.05 3.97
C ASP A 176 19.68 7.31 5.43
N GLY A 177 18.40 7.56 5.71
CA GLY A 177 17.89 7.80 7.07
C GLY A 177 18.02 6.60 8.00
N VAL A 178 17.81 5.39 7.48
CA VAL A 178 18.00 4.11 8.21
C VAL A 178 19.48 3.84 8.45
N VAL A 179 20.32 3.99 7.42
CA VAL A 179 21.77 3.73 7.51
C VAL A 179 22.44 4.69 8.48
N ALA A 180 22.06 5.97 8.49
CA ALA A 180 22.59 6.98 9.41
C ALA A 180 22.35 6.65 10.90
N ARG A 181 21.36 5.80 11.21
CA ARG A 181 21.00 5.37 12.57
C ARG A 181 21.51 3.97 12.91
N ALA A 182 22.18 3.29 11.98
CA ALA A 182 22.65 1.93 12.16
C ALA A 182 23.98 1.88 12.92
N ALA A 183 24.11 0.90 13.82
CA ALA A 183 25.39 0.60 14.47
C ALA A 183 26.43 0.07 13.46
N GLU A 184 25.98 -0.64 12.41
CA GLU A 184 26.80 -1.18 11.32
C GLU A 184 26.33 -0.61 9.97
N PRO A 185 26.61 0.68 9.68
CA PRO A 185 26.04 1.38 8.53
C PRO A 185 26.41 0.73 7.19
N ASN A 186 27.67 0.34 7.01
CA ASN A 186 28.13 -0.29 5.77
C ASN A 186 27.46 -1.64 5.52
N ALA A 187 27.25 -2.45 6.57
CA ALA A 187 26.62 -3.77 6.45
C ALA A 187 25.13 -3.64 6.09
N LEU A 188 24.40 -2.74 6.76
CA LEU A 188 22.99 -2.51 6.47
C LEU A 188 22.79 -1.83 5.10
N GLN A 189 23.64 -0.88 4.75
CA GLN A 189 23.61 -0.24 3.43
C GLN A 189 23.82 -1.27 2.31
N ALA A 190 24.80 -2.17 2.45
CA ALA A 190 25.03 -3.23 1.48
C ALA A 190 23.79 -4.11 1.28
N LEU A 191 23.09 -4.48 2.36
CA LEU A 191 21.85 -5.26 2.29
C LEU A 191 20.72 -4.50 1.57
N LEU A 192 20.52 -3.21 1.88
CA LEU A 192 19.49 -2.36 1.26
C LEU A 192 19.80 -2.08 -0.22
N VAL A 193 21.07 -1.91 -0.58
CA VAL A 193 21.50 -1.74 -1.98
C VAL A 193 21.32 -3.05 -2.74
N GLN A 194 21.74 -4.18 -2.17
CA GLN A 194 21.56 -5.50 -2.79
C GLN A 194 20.08 -5.82 -3.04
N LEU A 195 19.17 -5.38 -2.15
CA LEU A 195 17.73 -5.55 -2.33
C LEU A 195 17.25 -5.04 -3.70
N THR A 196 17.77 -3.90 -4.16
CA THR A 196 17.30 -3.21 -5.37
C THR A 196 18.21 -3.32 -6.59
N THR A 197 19.46 -3.77 -6.43
CA THR A 197 20.46 -3.80 -7.52
C THR A 197 21.00 -5.20 -7.82
N ALA A 198 20.91 -6.16 -6.89
CA ALA A 198 21.39 -7.52 -7.11
C ALA A 198 20.53 -8.27 -8.14
N ASN A 199 21.09 -9.32 -8.76
CA ASN A 199 20.40 -10.18 -9.74
C ASN A 199 19.84 -9.44 -10.96
N GLY A 200 20.34 -8.22 -11.25
CA GLY A 200 19.87 -7.41 -12.36
C GLY A 200 18.45 -6.89 -12.18
N VAL A 201 18.06 -6.59 -10.94
CA VAL A 201 16.81 -5.88 -10.65
C VAL A 201 16.87 -4.47 -11.24
N ARG A 202 15.75 -4.05 -11.85
CA ARG A 202 15.57 -2.75 -12.51
C ARG A 202 14.38 -2.01 -11.89
N ARG A 203 14.24 -0.72 -12.24
CA ARG A 203 13.07 0.09 -11.90
C ARG A 203 11.89 -0.21 -12.84
N SER A 204 11.42 -1.45 -12.83
CA SER A 204 10.32 -1.92 -13.69
C SER A 204 9.44 -2.92 -12.95
N LEU A 205 8.19 -3.07 -13.39
CA LEU A 205 7.23 -3.99 -12.76
C LEU A 205 6.96 -5.23 -13.62
N ASP A 206 7.81 -5.55 -14.59
CA ASP A 206 7.68 -6.78 -15.39
C ASP A 206 7.86 -8.05 -14.55
N ARG A 207 7.21 -9.13 -14.98
CA ARG A 207 7.20 -10.41 -14.25
C ARG A 207 8.60 -10.96 -13.96
N PRO A 208 9.57 -10.96 -14.89
CA PRO A 208 10.95 -11.35 -14.61
C PRO A 208 11.60 -10.52 -13.50
N ASN A 209 11.45 -9.19 -13.53
CA ASN A 209 12.02 -8.33 -12.51
C ASN A 209 11.44 -8.58 -11.12
N ARG A 210 10.12 -8.75 -11.02
CA ARG A 210 9.43 -9.10 -9.76
C ARG A 210 9.95 -10.40 -9.15
N ALA A 211 10.20 -11.41 -9.98
CA ALA A 211 10.74 -12.69 -9.52
C ALA A 211 12.15 -12.54 -8.93
N ARG A 212 13.01 -11.73 -9.55
CA ARG A 212 14.38 -11.43 -9.07
C ARG A 212 14.34 -10.63 -7.77
N PHE A 213 13.50 -9.60 -7.69
CA PHE A 213 13.35 -8.81 -6.48
C PHE A 213 12.87 -9.65 -5.29
N ARG A 214 11.93 -10.58 -5.51
CA ARG A 214 11.49 -11.52 -4.47
C ARG A 214 12.65 -12.34 -3.91
N THR A 215 13.55 -12.82 -4.76
CA THR A 215 14.77 -13.52 -4.31
C THR A 215 15.66 -12.59 -3.47
N ASN A 216 15.89 -11.37 -3.92
CA ASN A 216 16.67 -10.38 -3.16
C ASN A 216 16.04 -10.07 -1.80
N LEU A 217 14.71 -9.97 -1.73
CA LEU A 217 13.99 -9.70 -0.49
C LEU A 217 14.21 -10.82 0.54
N VAL A 218 14.19 -12.09 0.12
CA VAL A 218 14.49 -13.21 1.03
C VAL A 218 15.92 -13.11 1.56
N HIS A 219 16.90 -12.82 0.69
CA HIS A 219 18.30 -12.62 1.10
C HIS A 219 18.51 -11.40 1.99
N PHE A 220 17.68 -10.37 1.87
CA PHE A 220 17.67 -9.20 2.75
C PHE A 220 17.08 -9.53 4.13
N LEU A 221 15.93 -10.20 4.17
CA LEU A 221 15.18 -10.38 5.42
C LEU A 221 15.85 -11.32 6.42
N VAL A 222 16.54 -12.37 5.96
CA VAL A 222 17.25 -13.32 6.84
C VAL A 222 18.29 -12.60 7.73
N PRO A 223 19.30 -11.91 7.17
CA PRO A 223 20.32 -11.22 7.97
C PRO A 223 19.78 -10.03 8.76
N VAL A 224 18.74 -9.35 8.27
CA VAL A 224 18.11 -8.25 9.02
C VAL A 224 17.43 -8.78 10.27
N ARG A 225 16.66 -9.87 10.17
CA ARG A 225 15.95 -10.48 11.31
C ARG A 225 16.87 -11.12 12.34
N GLN A 226 18.03 -11.61 11.91
CA GLN A 226 19.03 -12.23 12.79
C GLN A 226 19.90 -11.21 13.54
N ARG A 227 19.87 -9.93 13.16
CA ARG A 227 20.69 -8.86 13.75
C ARG A 227 19.80 -7.80 14.39
N PRO A 228 19.60 -7.84 15.72
CA PRO A 228 18.75 -6.87 16.43
C PRO A 228 19.11 -5.40 16.14
N GLN A 229 20.39 -5.10 15.93
CA GLN A 229 20.85 -3.75 15.58
C GLN A 229 20.34 -3.25 14.21
N HIS A 230 20.15 -4.14 13.23
CA HIS A 230 19.58 -3.77 11.94
C HIS A 230 18.07 -3.49 12.05
N LEU A 231 17.35 -4.34 12.79
CA LEU A 231 15.94 -4.11 13.09
C LEU A 231 15.74 -2.79 13.86
N ALA A 232 16.58 -2.54 14.86
CA ALA A 232 16.52 -1.32 15.66
C ALA A 232 16.75 -0.06 14.81
N ALA A 233 17.68 -0.09 13.85
CA ALA A 233 17.91 1.03 12.95
C ALA A 233 16.70 1.33 12.04
N ILE A 234 16.10 0.29 11.45
CA ILE A 234 14.90 0.40 10.63
C ILE A 234 13.74 0.96 11.46
N ALA A 235 13.50 0.39 12.64
CA ALA A 235 12.43 0.81 13.54
C ALA A 235 12.64 2.24 14.08
N ALA A 236 13.86 2.61 14.44
CA ALA A 236 14.17 3.93 14.97
C ALA A 236 13.88 5.02 13.93
N HIS A 237 14.32 4.83 12.68
CA HIS A 237 14.06 5.83 11.63
C HIS A 237 12.58 5.92 11.27
N ILE A 238 11.92 4.77 11.10
CA ILE A 238 10.52 4.73 10.67
C ILE A 238 9.58 5.21 11.79
N GLY A 239 9.84 4.82 13.03
CA GLY A 239 9.06 5.23 14.20
C GLY A 239 9.21 6.72 14.55
N THR A 240 10.35 7.36 14.27
CA THR A 240 10.53 8.81 14.53
C THR A 240 9.69 9.71 13.62
N GLU A 241 9.25 9.23 12.45
CA GLU A 241 8.42 10.01 11.53
C GLU A 241 6.90 9.81 11.73
N GLU A 242 6.47 8.82 12.51
CA GLU A 242 5.04 8.62 12.83
C GLU A 242 4.54 9.54 13.96
N ASN A 243 5.45 10.26 14.64
CA ASN A 243 5.11 11.18 15.72
C ASN A 243 5.79 12.55 15.52
N PRO A 244 5.39 13.33 14.50
CA PRO A 244 5.66 14.76 14.54
C PRO A 244 4.74 15.33 15.62
N GLY A 245 5.32 15.89 16.68
CA GLY A 245 4.55 16.60 17.71
C GLY A 245 3.64 17.68 17.13
#